data_AF-A0AAD7BJ56-F1
#
_entry.id   AF-A0AAD7BJ56-F1
#
_cell.length_a   1.000
_cell.length_b   1.000
_cell.length_c   1.000
_cell.angle_alpha   90.00
_cell.angle_beta   90.00
_cell.angle_gamma   90.00
#
_symmetry.space_group_name_H-M   'P 1'
#
loop_
_entity.id
_entity.type
_entity.pdbx_description
1 polymer ?
#
loop_
_entity_poly.entity_id
_entity_poly.type
_entity_poly.pdbx_seq_one_letter_code
_entity_poly.pdbx_strand_id
1 'polypeptide(L)'
;MSDFCWAQINACWEIYMGVMVLLCWWHVLHAWQQHLRIKDHPEVWTTLKGFVRITDKEKFDSTWLKIKQTAPAGFVEYLETYWMTERVVRMWSAVFRKDRSLLEQCDTNMLVEACHHVLKGKFFRNRRNRRLDHLISTLVTEVVPYYRFKQRRQDIGFEGPDVEVKKRRDIVQRSQQYTEDDFEQVDDARYVVCSKSDPTVSYDIDIDAYSCSCPDFPLILFCKHLCALQNFVNPDRLPAPKATVPGDTPAAEPALPLPEFSPPESDLSPVVAEQSVPKARRFADLLEKLQRMTARLRRPSRKLTDATVDKLTAAVDAVLLETEDHSVIPTSSYIPPNNKSDWQQTKGSMVPGLKRHKKPTNDDPYSAGVASGQKAAKKPRKRSVFSCRDREQLMYFAQRDNRDRATAATPAPHATRSERAVVNAPVHVPRTRRAARRRLSSLPNGCLSPTPYPSPLISPLLLLCTSSRCIP
;
A
#
# COMPACT_ATOMS: atom_id res chain seq x y z
N MET A 1 5.66 -4.45 5.73
CA MET A 1 6.30 -3.69 6.83
C MET A 1 5.48 -3.89 8.09
N SER A 2 6.11 -4.13 9.24
CA SER A 2 5.46 -4.43 10.52
C SER A 2 6.23 -3.84 11.69
N ASP A 3 5.56 -3.79 12.84
CA ASP A 3 6.21 -3.64 14.13
C ASP A 3 6.85 -4.98 14.53
N PHE A 4 7.78 -4.96 15.48
CA PHE A 4 8.41 -6.19 15.95
C PHE A 4 7.44 -6.99 16.82
N CYS A 5 6.76 -7.95 16.22
CA CYS A 5 5.81 -8.84 16.88
C CYS A 5 5.91 -10.25 16.30
N TRP A 6 6.44 -11.20 17.06
CA TRP A 6 6.64 -12.58 16.59
C TRP A 6 5.33 -13.26 16.16
N ALA A 7 4.22 -13.01 16.86
CA ALA A 7 2.93 -13.58 16.48
C ALA A 7 2.50 -13.12 15.07
N GLN A 8 2.58 -11.81 14.79
CA GLN A 8 2.27 -11.27 13.48
C GLN A 8 3.25 -11.75 12.40
N ILE A 9 4.55 -11.73 12.72
CA ILE A 9 5.61 -12.15 11.80
C ILE A 9 5.46 -13.62 11.41
N ASN A 10 5.24 -14.51 12.39
CA ASN A 10 5.06 -15.95 12.16
C ASN A 10 3.78 -16.23 11.37
N ALA A 11 2.67 -15.58 11.72
CA ALA A 11 1.41 -15.72 10.96
C ALA A 11 1.58 -15.28 9.50
N CYS A 12 2.33 -14.20 9.24
CA CYS A 12 2.63 -13.79 7.87
C CYS A 12 3.44 -14.85 7.10
N TRP A 13 4.46 -15.45 7.72
CA TRP A 13 5.27 -16.47 7.04
C TRP A 13 4.55 -17.79 6.83
N GLU A 14 3.65 -18.15 7.74
CA GLU A 14 2.83 -19.35 7.63
C GLU A 14 1.85 -19.26 6.46
N ILE A 15 1.17 -18.11 6.32
CA ILE A 15 0.15 -17.92 5.28
C ILE A 15 0.77 -17.54 3.93
N TYR A 16 1.82 -16.72 3.92
CA TYR A 16 2.40 -16.16 2.71
C TYR A 16 3.81 -16.71 2.49
N MET A 17 3.90 -17.84 1.77
CA MET A 17 5.19 -18.42 1.40
C MET A 17 6.03 -17.44 0.57
N GLY A 18 7.28 -17.25 0.96
CA GLY A 18 8.21 -16.34 0.27
C GLY A 18 8.01 -14.85 0.59
N VAL A 19 7.12 -14.48 1.52
CA VAL A 19 6.97 -13.07 1.91
C VAL A 19 8.19 -12.57 2.68
N MET A 20 8.69 -11.41 2.29
CA MET A 20 9.69 -10.68 3.06
C MET A 20 9.00 -9.78 4.07
N VAL A 21 9.16 -10.06 5.37
CA VAL A 21 8.67 -9.19 6.44
C VAL A 21 9.78 -8.20 6.83
N LEU A 22 9.46 -6.91 6.71
CA LEU A 22 10.36 -5.82 7.07
C LEU A 22 9.88 -5.10 8.33
N LEU A 23 10.81 -4.64 9.16
CA LEU A 23 10.53 -3.88 10.39
C LEU A 23 10.70 -2.38 10.19
N CYS A 24 9.72 -1.57 10.59
CA CYS A 24 9.86 -0.11 10.45
C CYS A 24 11.05 0.42 11.26
N TRP A 25 11.93 1.23 10.65
CA TRP A 25 13.09 1.79 11.36
C TRP A 25 12.71 2.65 12.55
N TRP A 26 11.59 3.36 12.48
CA TRP A 26 11.09 4.12 13.62
C TRP A 26 10.80 3.21 14.83
N HIS A 27 10.16 2.06 14.62
CA HIS A 27 9.87 1.12 15.70
C HIS A 27 11.12 0.43 16.23
N VAL A 28 12.08 0.13 15.35
CA VAL A 28 13.40 -0.40 15.77
C VAL A 28 14.11 0.61 16.68
N LEU A 29 14.28 1.84 16.21
CA LEU A 29 14.93 2.90 16.97
C LEU A 29 14.17 3.22 18.26
N HIS A 30 12.84 3.26 18.24
CA HIS A 30 12.03 3.50 19.42
C HIS A 30 12.18 2.37 20.46
N ALA A 31 12.23 1.11 20.03
CA ALA A 31 12.47 -0.03 20.93
C ALA A 31 13.88 0.04 21.55
N TRP A 32 14.89 0.43 20.79
CA TRP A 32 16.25 0.65 21.31
C TRP A 32 16.30 1.80 22.32
N GLN A 33 15.62 2.91 22.02
CA GLN A 33 15.52 4.05 22.92
C GLN A 33 14.87 3.69 24.26
N GLN A 34 13.96 2.72 24.31
CA GLN A 34 13.37 2.25 25.57
C GLN A 34 14.37 1.49 26.47
N HIS A 35 15.43 0.93 25.88
CA HIS A 35 16.45 0.14 26.57
C HIS A 35 17.79 0.86 26.71
N LEU A 36 17.93 2.07 26.15
CA LEU A 36 19.11 2.91 26.24
C LEU A 36 18.77 4.26 26.89
N ARG A 37 19.49 4.60 27.96
CA ARG A 37 19.41 5.94 28.56
C ARG A 37 20.18 6.94 27.69
N ILE A 38 19.49 7.52 26.70
CA ILE A 38 20.11 8.44 25.71
C ILE A 38 20.88 9.60 26.36
N LYS A 39 20.41 10.11 27.50
CA LYS A 39 21.09 11.22 28.21
C LYS A 39 22.49 10.85 28.68
N ASP A 40 22.69 9.58 29.03
CA ASP A 40 23.94 9.08 29.58
C ASP A 40 24.88 8.62 28.45
N HIS A 41 24.32 8.31 27.26
CA HIS A 41 25.05 7.76 26.10
C HIS A 41 24.61 8.39 24.75
N PRO A 42 24.75 9.71 24.55
CA PRO A 42 24.30 10.40 23.33
C PRO A 42 25.08 9.99 22.07
N GLU A 43 26.36 9.65 22.21
CA GLU A 43 27.23 9.17 21.13
C GLU A 43 26.82 7.80 20.60
N VAL A 44 26.43 6.89 21.50
CA VAL A 44 25.89 5.57 21.13
C VAL A 44 24.59 5.76 20.37
N TRP A 45 23.68 6.62 20.86
CA TRP A 45 22.43 6.90 20.17
C TRP A 45 22.62 7.49 18.78
N THR A 46 23.56 8.40 18.62
CA THR A 46 23.90 8.98 17.31
C THR A 46 24.41 7.91 16.35
N THR A 47 25.25 7.00 16.84
CA THR A 47 25.76 5.85 16.08
C THR A 47 24.62 4.92 15.65
N LEU A 48 23.70 4.57 16.57
CA LEU A 48 22.55 3.72 16.28
C LEU A 48 21.61 4.29 15.20
N LYS A 49 21.37 5.61 15.21
CA LYS A 49 20.55 6.28 14.18
C LYS A 49 21.17 6.17 12.77
N GLY A 50 22.51 6.14 12.69
CA GLY A 50 23.23 5.89 11.44
C GLY A 50 23.23 4.40 11.08
N PHE A 51 23.38 3.55 12.08
CA PHE A 51 23.55 2.09 11.94
C PHE A 51 22.43 1.43 11.12
N VAL A 52 21.17 1.80 11.35
CA VAL A 52 20.02 1.26 10.58
C VAL A 52 20.06 1.57 9.09
N ARG A 53 20.81 2.61 8.67
CA ARG A 53 20.87 3.09 7.29
C ARG A 53 22.13 2.64 6.55
N ILE A 54 23.04 1.91 7.19
CA ILE A 54 24.26 1.43 6.54
C ILE A 54 23.90 0.37 5.51
N THR A 55 24.31 0.58 4.26
CA THR A 55 24.08 -0.34 3.14
C THR A 55 25.27 -1.25 2.87
N ASP A 56 26.46 -0.86 3.32
CA ASP A 56 27.71 -1.59 3.16
C ASP A 56 27.94 -2.58 4.32
N LYS A 57 28.34 -3.80 3.99
CA LYS A 57 28.45 -4.89 4.97
C LYS A 57 29.65 -4.72 5.90
N GLU A 58 30.81 -4.33 5.37
CA GLU A 58 32.03 -4.13 6.15
C GLU A 58 31.89 -2.94 7.12
N LYS A 59 31.31 -1.85 6.63
CA LYS A 59 30.97 -0.68 7.45
C LYS A 59 29.93 -1.02 8.52
N PHE A 60 28.98 -1.90 8.22
CA PHE A 60 28.00 -2.37 9.20
C PHE A 60 28.68 -3.16 10.32
N ASP A 61 29.51 -4.13 9.97
CA ASP A 61 30.18 -5.00 10.96
C ASP A 61 31.18 -4.21 11.83
N SER A 62 31.94 -3.28 11.23
CA SER A 62 32.83 -2.37 11.97
C SER A 62 32.07 -1.39 12.88
N THR A 63 30.94 -0.84 12.43
CA THR A 63 30.08 0.01 13.26
C THR A 63 29.47 -0.78 14.41
N TRP A 64 29.07 -2.04 14.17
CA TRP A 64 28.58 -2.93 15.21
C TRP A 64 29.64 -3.17 16.29
N LEU A 65 30.89 -3.45 15.90
CA LEU A 65 31.99 -3.60 16.85
C LEU A 65 32.21 -2.34 17.70
N LYS A 66 32.13 -1.16 17.09
CA LYS A 66 32.19 0.12 17.80
C LYS A 66 31.04 0.30 18.80
N ILE A 67 29.83 -0.11 18.44
CA ILE A 67 28.67 -0.08 19.36
C ILE A 67 28.94 -1.01 20.56
N LYS A 68 29.46 -2.21 20.34
CA LYS A 68 29.78 -3.15 21.43
C LYS A 68 30.80 -2.59 22.44
N GLN A 69 31.76 -1.80 21.95
CA GLN A 69 32.80 -1.19 22.79
C GLN A 69 32.31 0.03 23.58
N THR A 70 31.32 0.76 23.04
CA THR A 70 30.89 2.06 23.59
C THR A 70 29.58 1.99 24.36
N ALA A 71 28.73 1.01 24.07
CA ALA A 71 27.42 0.88 24.70
C ALA A 71 27.49 0.10 26.02
N PRO A 72 26.54 0.34 26.95
CA PRO A 72 26.43 -0.45 28.17
C PRO A 72 26.26 -1.95 27.89
N ALA A 73 26.94 -2.80 28.66
CA ALA A 73 26.96 -4.25 28.45
C ALA A 73 25.55 -4.87 28.36
N GLY A 74 24.63 -4.51 29.28
CA GLY A 74 23.25 -5.03 29.23
C GLY A 74 22.45 -4.57 28.01
N PHE A 75 22.79 -3.41 27.42
CA PHE A 75 22.17 -2.97 26.18
C PHE A 75 22.75 -3.72 24.97
N VAL A 76 24.06 -4.03 24.99
CA VAL A 76 24.70 -4.88 23.96
C VAL A 76 24.08 -6.28 23.97
N GLU A 77 23.95 -6.90 25.15
CA GLU A 77 23.31 -8.21 25.30
C GLU A 77 21.86 -8.22 24.78
N TYR A 78 21.11 -7.16 25.06
CA TYR A 78 19.77 -6.96 24.50
C TYR A 78 19.79 -6.89 22.96
N LEU A 79 20.70 -6.11 22.36
CA LEU A 79 20.81 -6.05 20.91
C LEU A 79 21.20 -7.40 20.29
N GLU A 80 22.17 -8.11 20.89
CA GLU A 80 22.62 -9.42 20.42
C GLU A 80 21.49 -10.45 20.45
N THR A 81 20.74 -10.49 21.55
CA THR A 81 19.66 -11.45 21.76
C THR A 81 18.48 -11.22 20.82
N TYR A 82 18.06 -9.96 20.63
CA TYR A 82 16.78 -9.68 19.96
C TYR A 82 16.91 -9.11 18.54
N TRP A 83 18.00 -8.39 18.24
CA TRP A 83 18.10 -7.57 17.02
C TRP A 83 19.16 -8.04 16.04
N MET A 84 20.24 -8.65 16.55
CA MET A 84 21.40 -9.08 15.75
C MET A 84 21.37 -10.55 15.35
N THR A 85 20.30 -11.28 15.67
CA THR A 85 20.11 -12.62 15.12
C THR A 85 20.00 -12.55 13.59
N GLU A 86 20.52 -13.55 12.89
CA GLU A 86 20.57 -13.57 11.42
C GLU A 86 19.19 -13.33 10.80
N ARG A 87 18.16 -13.92 11.40
CA ARG A 87 16.78 -13.75 10.95
C ARG A 87 16.28 -12.31 11.11
N VAL A 88 16.51 -11.69 12.27
CA VAL A 88 15.96 -10.35 12.57
C VAL A 88 16.75 -9.25 11.89
N VAL A 89 18.08 -9.37 11.79
CA VAL A 89 18.93 -8.32 11.17
C VAL A 89 18.55 -8.10 9.71
N ARG A 90 18.21 -9.17 8.98
CA ARG A 90 17.72 -9.10 7.59
C ARG A 90 16.40 -8.32 7.49
N MET A 91 15.57 -8.35 8.53
CA MET A 91 14.28 -7.67 8.54
C MET A 91 14.38 -6.17 8.75
N TRP A 92 15.44 -5.63 9.36
CA TRP A 92 15.56 -4.18 9.64
C TRP A 92 16.76 -3.47 9.01
N SER A 93 17.90 -4.12 8.81
CA SER A 93 19.11 -3.44 8.38
C SER A 93 19.08 -3.11 6.88
N ALA A 94 19.54 -1.90 6.51
CA ALA A 94 19.64 -1.47 5.13
C ALA A 94 20.59 -2.35 4.29
N VAL A 95 21.60 -2.99 4.90
CA VAL A 95 22.53 -3.92 4.23
C VAL A 95 21.79 -5.05 3.51
N PHE A 96 20.70 -5.55 4.10
CA PHE A 96 19.95 -6.69 3.59
C PHE A 96 18.69 -6.28 2.80
N ARG A 97 18.46 -4.99 2.64
CA ARG A 97 17.24 -4.39 2.07
C ARG A 97 17.48 -3.79 0.68
N LYS A 98 18.21 -4.52 -0.16
CA LYS A 98 18.58 -4.11 -1.51
C LYS A 98 17.48 -4.42 -2.52
N ASP A 99 17.54 -3.78 -3.69
CA ASP A 99 16.72 -4.09 -4.88
C ASP A 99 15.20 -3.99 -4.66
N ARG A 100 14.78 -3.03 -3.83
CA ARG A 100 13.38 -2.78 -3.49
C ARG A 100 12.77 -1.64 -4.30
N SER A 101 11.49 -1.77 -4.63
CA SER A 101 10.69 -0.70 -5.22
C SER A 101 10.49 0.49 -4.30
N LEU A 102 10.08 1.63 -4.85
CA LEU A 102 9.85 2.89 -4.15
C LEU A 102 8.80 2.74 -3.04
N LEU A 103 7.78 1.91 -3.27
CA LEU A 103 6.76 1.58 -2.28
C LEU A 103 7.34 0.71 -1.16
N GLU A 104 8.27 -0.19 -1.47
CA GLU A 104 8.97 -1.04 -0.50
C GLU A 104 10.08 -0.31 0.25
N GLN A 105 10.60 0.79 -0.31
CA GLN A 105 11.55 1.72 0.33
C GLN A 105 10.88 2.65 1.34
N CYS A 106 9.59 2.50 1.61
CA CYS A 106 8.94 3.12 2.77
C CYS A 106 9.48 2.49 4.07
N ASP A 107 10.69 2.86 4.45
CA ASP A 107 11.40 2.38 5.64
C ASP A 107 10.91 3.03 6.94
N THR A 108 10.02 4.02 6.82
CA THR A 108 9.39 4.72 7.95
C THR A 108 7.87 4.57 7.90
N ASN A 109 7.27 4.56 9.10
CA ASN A 109 5.83 4.49 9.29
C ASN A 109 5.11 5.81 8.95
N MET A 110 5.76 6.78 8.33
CA MET A 110 5.23 8.14 8.21
C MET A 110 3.86 8.20 7.53
N LEU A 111 3.61 7.35 6.53
CA LEU A 111 2.32 7.29 5.85
C LEU A 111 1.21 6.74 6.75
N VAL A 112 1.50 5.68 7.50
CA VAL A 112 0.55 5.07 8.44
C VAL A 112 0.32 6.01 9.63
N GLU A 113 1.35 6.69 10.13
CA GLU A 113 1.22 7.72 11.16
C GLU A 113 0.37 8.89 10.68
N ALA A 114 0.61 9.39 9.47
CA ALA A 114 -0.22 10.43 8.86
C ALA A 114 -1.68 9.96 8.74
N CYS A 115 -1.91 8.72 8.31
CA CYS A 115 -3.24 8.10 8.30
C CYS A 115 -3.85 8.06 9.71
N HIS A 116 -3.11 7.59 10.71
CA HIS A 116 -3.55 7.58 12.11
C HIS A 116 -3.83 8.97 12.66
N HIS A 117 -3.09 10.00 12.26
CA HIS A 117 -3.35 11.38 12.65
C HIS A 117 -4.67 11.88 12.07
N VAL A 118 -4.96 11.57 10.81
CA VAL A 118 -6.25 11.88 10.19
C VAL A 118 -7.37 11.11 10.88
N LEU A 119 -7.20 9.81 11.14
CA LEU A 119 -8.15 8.97 11.87
C LEU A 119 -8.47 9.55 13.25
N LYS A 120 -7.43 9.77 14.07
CA LYS A 120 -7.57 10.31 15.43
C LYS A 120 -8.19 11.71 15.40
N GLY A 121 -7.70 12.59 14.55
CA GLY A 121 -8.11 14.00 14.52
C GLY A 121 -9.47 14.23 13.88
N LYS A 122 -9.63 13.80 12.62
CA LYS A 122 -10.79 14.10 11.77
C LYS A 122 -11.99 13.23 12.11
N PHE A 123 -11.78 11.92 12.19
CA PHE A 123 -12.88 10.95 12.32
C PHE A 123 -13.24 10.70 13.78
N PHE A 124 -12.25 10.42 14.64
CA PHE A 124 -12.51 10.14 16.06
C PHE A 124 -12.46 11.36 16.98
N ARG A 125 -12.13 12.55 16.46
CA ARG A 125 -12.10 13.81 17.22
C ARG A 125 -11.26 13.72 18.51
N ASN A 126 -10.18 12.94 18.47
CA ASN A 126 -9.29 12.61 19.57
C ASN A 126 -10.02 12.00 20.79
N ARG A 127 -11.16 11.34 20.56
CA ARG A 127 -11.88 10.57 21.58
C ARG A 127 -11.50 9.10 21.47
N ARG A 128 -11.41 8.42 22.61
CA ARG A 128 -11.24 6.97 22.64
C ARG A 128 -12.51 6.33 22.12
N ASN A 129 -12.39 5.51 21.08
CA ASN A 129 -13.49 4.66 20.66
C ASN A 129 -13.60 3.50 21.66
N ARG A 130 -14.78 3.27 22.21
CA ARG A 130 -15.04 2.22 23.21
C ARG A 130 -15.69 0.97 22.61
N ARG A 131 -16.08 1.05 21.34
CA ARG A 131 -16.95 0.10 20.67
C ARG A 131 -16.36 -0.28 19.32
N LEU A 132 -16.09 -1.57 19.14
CA LEU A 132 -15.48 -2.10 17.93
C LEU A 132 -16.39 -1.91 16.71
N ASP A 133 -17.69 -2.09 16.88
CA ASP A 133 -18.70 -1.88 15.84
C ASP A 133 -18.69 -0.43 15.33
N HIS A 134 -18.62 0.56 16.24
CA HIS A 134 -18.49 1.95 15.84
C HIS A 134 -17.17 2.22 15.10
N LEU A 135 -16.07 1.58 15.53
CA LEU A 135 -14.77 1.69 14.84
C LEU A 135 -14.87 1.18 13.39
N ILE A 136 -15.40 -0.03 13.21
CA ILE A 136 -15.58 -0.65 11.90
C ILE A 136 -16.51 0.20 11.04
N SER A 137 -17.64 0.64 11.58
CA SER A 137 -18.57 1.52 10.87
C SER A 137 -17.87 2.78 10.39
N THR A 138 -17.18 3.53 11.26
CA THR A 138 -16.46 4.75 10.85
C THR A 138 -15.42 4.47 9.76
N LEU A 139 -14.65 3.38 9.88
CA LEU A 139 -13.64 3.02 8.88
C LEU A 139 -14.29 2.77 7.51
N VAL A 140 -15.37 1.99 7.46
CA VAL A 140 -16.02 1.58 6.21
C VAL A 140 -16.85 2.73 5.61
N THR A 141 -17.66 3.41 6.41
CA THR A 141 -18.65 4.37 5.90
C THR A 141 -18.12 5.79 5.77
N GLU A 142 -17.03 6.14 6.46
CA GLU A 142 -16.50 7.51 6.45
C GLU A 142 -15.08 7.57 5.89
N VAL A 143 -14.17 6.73 6.41
CA VAL A 143 -12.74 6.81 6.08
C VAL A 143 -12.45 6.35 4.65
N VAL A 144 -12.97 5.19 4.25
CA VAL A 144 -12.77 4.68 2.88
C VAL A 144 -13.31 5.65 1.82
N PRO A 145 -14.56 6.17 1.92
CA PRO A 145 -15.06 7.17 0.98
C PRO A 145 -14.21 8.45 0.96
N TYR A 146 -13.72 8.91 2.11
CA TYR A 146 -12.84 10.06 2.17
C TYR A 146 -11.55 9.88 1.37
N TYR A 147 -10.89 8.72 1.48
CA TYR A 147 -9.67 8.46 0.73
C TYR A 147 -9.93 8.24 -0.76
N ARG A 148 -11.04 7.59 -1.14
CA ARG A 148 -11.46 7.50 -2.55
C ARG A 148 -11.69 8.87 -3.16
N PHE A 149 -12.37 9.76 -2.42
CA PHE A 149 -12.58 11.14 -2.87
C PHE A 149 -11.26 11.90 -2.99
N LYS A 150 -10.35 11.74 -2.04
CA LYS A 150 -9.01 12.34 -2.09
C LYS A 150 -8.22 11.85 -3.30
N GLN A 151 -8.27 10.55 -3.60
CA GLN A 151 -7.62 9.97 -4.78
C GLN A 151 -8.19 10.56 -6.07
N ARG A 152 -9.52 10.60 -6.23
CA ARG A 152 -10.14 11.25 -7.41
C ARG A 152 -9.70 12.70 -7.60
N ARG A 153 -9.57 13.45 -6.50
CA ARG A 153 -9.04 14.82 -6.55
C ARG A 153 -7.59 14.84 -7.00
N GLN A 154 -6.79 13.90 -6.55
CA GLN A 154 -5.40 13.73 -6.97
C GLN A 154 -5.30 13.42 -8.47
N ASP A 155 -6.14 12.53 -8.98
CA ASP A 155 -6.18 12.13 -10.40
C ASP A 155 -6.53 13.32 -11.32
N ILE A 156 -7.42 14.21 -10.86
CA ILE A 156 -7.78 15.45 -11.57
C ILE A 156 -6.71 16.56 -11.37
N GLY A 157 -5.71 16.32 -10.51
CA GLY A 157 -4.57 17.23 -10.29
C GLY A 157 -4.71 18.20 -9.11
N PHE A 158 -5.76 18.10 -8.29
CA PHE A 158 -5.97 19.01 -7.14
C PHE A 158 -5.03 18.75 -5.96
N GLU A 159 -4.55 17.53 -5.78
CA GLU A 159 -3.69 17.14 -4.64
C GLU A 159 -2.21 16.98 -5.05
N GLY A 160 -1.86 17.37 -6.28
CA GLY A 160 -0.53 17.15 -6.87
C GLY A 160 -0.32 15.71 -7.36
N PRO A 161 0.76 15.43 -8.10
CA PRO A 161 1.07 14.08 -8.56
C PRO A 161 1.46 13.18 -7.38
N ASP A 162 1.13 11.90 -7.46
CA ASP A 162 1.67 10.90 -6.54
C ASP A 162 3.21 10.82 -6.66
N VAL A 163 3.87 10.25 -5.64
CA VAL A 163 5.32 10.10 -5.58
C VAL A 163 5.85 9.33 -6.79
N GLU A 164 5.15 8.25 -7.18
CA GLU A 164 5.50 7.49 -8.38
C GLU A 164 5.36 8.36 -9.64
N VAL A 165 4.23 9.07 -9.81
CA VAL A 165 3.99 9.95 -10.97
C VAL A 165 5.03 11.05 -11.05
N LYS A 166 5.41 11.64 -9.90
CA LYS A 166 6.46 12.64 -9.81
C LYS A 166 7.80 12.06 -10.25
N LYS A 167 8.18 10.88 -9.73
CA LYS A 167 9.42 10.19 -10.11
C LYS A 167 9.43 9.82 -11.60
N ARG A 168 8.30 9.36 -12.17
CA ARG A 168 8.15 9.10 -13.61
C ARG A 168 8.38 10.35 -14.44
N ARG A 169 7.78 11.49 -14.06
CA ARG A 169 8.01 12.78 -14.74
C ARG A 169 9.48 13.18 -14.69
N ASP A 170 10.12 13.05 -13.53
CA ASP A 170 11.54 13.34 -13.37
C ASP A 170 12.41 12.42 -14.26
N ILE A 171 12.04 11.14 -14.38
CA ILE A 171 12.72 10.17 -15.25
C ILE A 171 12.58 10.54 -16.73
N VAL A 172 11.37 10.86 -17.19
CA VAL A 172 11.11 11.29 -18.58
C VAL A 172 11.87 12.57 -18.91
N GLN A 173 12.00 13.50 -17.96
CA GLN A 173 12.80 14.70 -18.18
C GLN A 173 14.29 14.37 -18.27
N ARG A 174 14.80 13.45 -17.43
CA ARG A 174 16.22 13.07 -17.44
C ARG A 174 16.60 12.18 -18.63
N SER A 175 15.66 11.42 -19.19
CA SER A 175 15.93 10.59 -20.37
C SER A 175 16.27 11.41 -21.60
N GLN A 176 15.79 12.66 -21.69
CA GLN A 176 16.12 13.61 -22.76
C GLN A 176 17.61 13.97 -22.85
N GLN A 177 18.42 13.64 -21.84
CA GLN A 177 19.86 13.86 -21.85
C GLN A 177 20.63 12.80 -22.64
N TYR A 178 19.97 11.70 -23.00
CA TYR A 178 20.55 10.62 -23.77
C TYR A 178 20.16 10.76 -25.23
N THR A 179 21.12 10.55 -26.12
CA THR A 179 20.96 10.49 -27.58
C THR A 179 21.14 9.06 -28.07
N GLU A 180 20.76 8.77 -29.32
CA GLU A 180 20.94 7.43 -29.91
C GLU A 180 22.40 6.96 -29.86
N ASP A 181 23.34 7.87 -30.14
CA ASP A 181 24.79 7.61 -30.08
C ASP A 181 25.31 7.21 -28.69
N ASP A 182 24.51 7.41 -27.62
CA ASP A 182 24.90 6.99 -26.27
C ASP A 182 24.65 5.50 -26.00
N PHE A 183 23.95 4.81 -26.90
CA PHE A 183 23.58 3.41 -26.77
C PHE A 183 24.38 2.55 -27.74
N GLU A 184 25.16 1.63 -27.19
CA GLU A 184 25.85 0.61 -27.96
C GLU A 184 24.99 -0.66 -27.97
N GLN A 185 24.54 -1.07 -29.15
CA GLN A 185 23.81 -2.32 -29.31
C GLN A 185 24.78 -3.50 -29.24
N VAL A 186 24.54 -4.41 -28.30
CA VAL A 186 25.33 -5.64 -28.13
C VAL A 186 24.66 -6.83 -28.81
N ASP A 187 23.32 -6.86 -28.78
CA ASP A 187 22.48 -7.91 -29.35
C ASP A 187 21.14 -7.32 -29.83
N ASP A 188 20.30 -8.10 -30.50
CA ASP A 188 18.99 -7.66 -31.02
C ASP A 188 18.09 -7.03 -29.94
N ALA A 189 18.21 -7.50 -28.69
CA ALA A 189 17.41 -7.02 -27.56
C ALA A 189 18.22 -6.31 -26.46
N ARG A 190 19.56 -6.27 -26.57
CA ARG A 190 20.45 -5.80 -25.50
C ARG A 190 21.30 -4.60 -25.91
N TYR A 191 21.29 -3.61 -25.03
CA TYR A 191 21.97 -2.33 -25.21
C TYR A 191 22.80 -2.00 -23.98
N VAL A 192 23.94 -1.36 -24.20
CA VAL A 192 24.79 -0.82 -23.14
C VAL A 192 24.79 0.69 -23.25
N VAL A 193 24.67 1.37 -22.11
CA VAL A 193 24.67 2.84 -22.05
C VAL A 193 25.62 3.34 -20.99
N CYS A 194 26.45 4.31 -21.35
CA CYS A 194 27.36 4.96 -20.42
C CYS A 194 26.62 5.97 -19.52
N SER A 195 26.99 6.03 -18.25
CA SER A 195 26.44 7.01 -17.32
C SER A 195 26.94 8.42 -17.66
N LYS A 196 26.03 9.37 -17.88
CA LYS A 196 26.37 10.79 -18.09
C LYS A 196 27.03 11.46 -16.88
N SER A 197 26.83 10.89 -15.69
CA SER A 197 27.39 11.43 -14.45
C SER A 197 28.77 10.84 -14.12
N ASP A 198 29.07 9.64 -14.64
CA ASP A 198 30.31 8.93 -14.37
C ASP A 198 30.66 8.04 -15.58
N PRO A 199 31.58 8.48 -16.46
CA PRO A 199 31.93 7.73 -17.67
C PRO A 199 32.52 6.34 -17.39
N THR A 200 32.93 6.04 -16.16
CA THR A 200 33.47 4.73 -15.79
C THR A 200 32.40 3.67 -15.55
N VAL A 201 31.13 4.09 -15.47
CA VAL A 201 29.99 3.22 -15.17
C VAL A 201 29.11 3.09 -16.42
N SER A 202 28.96 1.86 -16.89
CA SER A 202 27.97 1.49 -17.91
C SER A 202 26.81 0.71 -17.29
N TYR A 203 25.66 0.75 -17.96
CA TYR A 203 24.48 0.00 -17.57
C TYR A 203 23.98 -0.84 -18.75
N ASP A 204 23.55 -2.05 -18.44
CA ASP A 204 22.96 -2.99 -19.38
C ASP A 204 21.45 -2.81 -19.39
N ILE A 205 20.87 -2.86 -20.59
CA ILE A 205 19.44 -2.74 -20.84
C ILE A 205 19.02 -3.90 -21.70
N ASP A 206 17.99 -4.62 -21.26
CA ASP A 206 17.37 -5.70 -22.02
C ASP A 206 15.91 -5.28 -22.29
N ILE A 207 15.60 -4.99 -23.55
CA ILE A 207 14.29 -4.49 -23.97
C ILE A 207 13.22 -5.58 -23.84
N ASP A 208 13.56 -6.81 -24.20
CA ASP A 208 12.62 -7.94 -24.19
C ASP A 208 12.29 -8.38 -22.77
N ALA A 209 13.30 -8.41 -21.89
CA ALA A 209 13.10 -8.64 -20.47
C ALA A 209 12.55 -7.40 -19.73
N TYR A 210 12.45 -6.25 -20.40
CA TYR A 210 12.08 -4.96 -19.83
C TYR A 210 12.88 -4.65 -18.56
N SER A 211 14.21 -4.76 -18.63
CA SER A 211 15.09 -4.64 -17.46
C SER A 211 16.27 -3.71 -17.71
N CYS A 212 16.79 -3.11 -16.64
CA CYS A 212 17.98 -2.28 -16.70
C CYS A 212 18.80 -2.46 -15.42
N SER A 213 20.13 -2.54 -15.54
CA SER A 213 21.03 -2.71 -14.39
C SER A 213 21.26 -1.42 -13.60
N CYS A 214 20.63 -0.30 -13.98
CA CYS A 214 20.82 0.96 -13.27
C CYS A 214 20.10 0.99 -11.91
N PRO A 215 20.67 1.68 -10.89
CA PRO A 215 20.09 1.72 -9.54
C PRO A 215 18.69 2.35 -9.45
N ASP A 216 18.31 3.17 -10.44
CA ASP A 216 16.99 3.81 -10.50
C ASP A 216 15.89 2.86 -11.02
N PHE A 217 16.25 1.80 -11.76
CA PHE A 217 15.29 0.87 -12.37
C PHE A 217 14.38 0.14 -11.35
N PRO A 218 14.90 -0.54 -10.31
CA PRO A 218 14.06 -1.31 -9.38
C PRO A 218 13.05 -0.43 -8.62
N LEU A 219 13.27 0.89 -8.54
CA LEU A 219 12.39 1.81 -7.81
C LEU A 219 10.96 1.79 -8.33
N ILE A 220 10.76 1.87 -9.63
CA ILE A 220 9.41 1.93 -10.23
C ILE A 220 9.31 1.04 -11.48
N LEU A 221 10.26 0.10 -11.62
CA LEU A 221 10.46 -0.74 -12.80
C LEU A 221 10.52 0.09 -14.08
N PHE A 222 11.16 1.26 -13.98
CA PHE A 222 11.26 2.24 -15.06
C PHE A 222 12.40 3.19 -14.73
N CYS A 223 13.28 3.43 -15.71
CA CYS A 223 14.44 4.30 -15.54
C CYS A 223 14.61 5.22 -16.75
N LYS A 224 15.54 6.19 -16.62
CA LYS A 224 15.83 7.15 -17.68
C LYS A 224 16.41 6.48 -18.93
N HIS A 225 17.15 5.40 -18.76
CA HIS A 225 17.78 4.64 -19.85
C HIS A 225 16.75 3.88 -20.67
N LEU A 226 15.88 3.11 -20.00
CA LEU A 226 14.79 2.38 -20.65
C LEU A 226 13.84 3.36 -21.38
N CYS A 227 13.52 4.49 -20.76
CA CYS A 227 12.71 5.53 -21.35
C CYS A 227 13.36 6.15 -22.61
N ALA A 228 14.67 6.46 -22.55
CA ALA A 228 15.38 7.01 -23.69
C ALA A 228 15.44 6.00 -24.84
N LEU A 229 15.84 4.76 -24.55
CA LEU A 229 15.96 3.69 -25.54
C LEU A 229 14.63 3.37 -26.22
N GLN A 230 13.52 3.33 -25.48
CA GLN A 230 12.19 3.13 -26.04
C GLN A 230 11.80 4.24 -27.03
N ASN A 231 12.20 5.48 -26.76
CA ASN A 231 11.94 6.59 -27.67
C ASN A 231 12.71 6.44 -29.01
N PHE A 232 13.87 5.77 -29.01
CA PHE A 232 14.69 5.56 -30.19
C PHE A 232 14.30 4.31 -30.99
N VAL A 233 14.15 3.17 -30.30
CA VAL A 233 13.85 1.88 -30.96
C VAL A 233 12.40 1.83 -31.48
N ASN A 234 11.50 2.61 -30.90
CA ASN A 234 10.07 2.52 -31.18
C ASN A 234 9.38 3.89 -31.13
N PRO A 235 9.76 4.85 -32.01
CA PRO A 235 9.19 6.20 -32.01
C PRO A 235 7.68 6.20 -32.23
N ASP A 236 7.14 5.22 -32.96
CA ASP A 236 5.70 5.06 -33.25
C ASP A 236 4.91 4.31 -32.16
N ARG A 237 5.58 3.69 -31.18
CA ARG A 237 4.94 2.92 -30.10
C ARG A 237 4.85 3.66 -28.78
N LEU A 238 5.31 4.91 -28.67
CA LEU A 238 4.99 5.75 -27.54
C LEU A 238 3.52 6.16 -27.64
N PRO A 239 2.60 5.64 -26.80
CA PRO A 239 1.43 6.45 -26.52
C PRO A 239 1.97 7.75 -25.92
N ALA A 240 1.75 8.87 -26.62
CA ALA A 240 1.73 10.18 -25.98
C ALA A 240 1.00 10.02 -24.64
N PRO A 241 1.43 10.69 -23.55
CA PRO A 241 0.80 10.54 -22.24
C PRO A 241 -0.62 11.10 -22.30
N LYS A 242 -1.55 10.31 -22.84
CA LYS A 242 -2.96 10.45 -22.59
C LYS A 242 -3.08 10.07 -21.13
N ALA A 243 -3.43 11.06 -20.31
CA ALA A 243 -3.92 10.81 -18.96
C ALA A 243 -4.94 9.68 -19.05
N THR A 244 -4.55 8.49 -18.62
CA THR A 244 -5.39 7.31 -18.67
C THR A 244 -6.54 7.54 -17.72
N VAL A 245 -7.71 7.82 -18.29
CA VAL A 245 -8.97 7.51 -17.62
C VAL A 245 -8.96 5.99 -17.38
N PRO A 246 -9.23 5.50 -16.16
CA PRO A 246 -9.15 4.07 -15.88
C PRO A 246 -10.33 3.34 -16.54
N GLY A 247 -10.04 2.65 -17.63
CA GLY A 247 -10.94 1.78 -18.38
C GLY A 247 -10.32 1.51 -19.75
N ASP A 248 -10.11 0.24 -20.08
CA ASP A 248 -9.58 -0.27 -21.35
C ASP A 248 -8.04 -0.38 -21.46
N THR A 249 -7.55 -1.61 -21.27
CA THR A 249 -6.19 -2.04 -21.60
C THR A 249 -6.25 -2.95 -22.83
N PRO A 250 -5.52 -2.71 -23.93
CA PRO A 250 -5.38 -3.68 -25.00
C PRO A 250 -4.25 -4.69 -24.72
N ALA A 251 -4.44 -5.89 -25.28
CA ALA A 251 -3.68 -7.11 -25.05
C ALA A 251 -2.21 -7.06 -25.53
N ALA A 252 -1.32 -7.70 -24.77
CA ALA A 252 0.07 -7.97 -25.14
C ALA A 252 0.27 -9.45 -25.55
N GLU A 253 1.09 -9.65 -26.58
CA GLU A 253 1.46 -10.92 -27.23
C GLU A 253 2.36 -11.84 -26.37
N PRO A 254 2.50 -13.14 -26.74
CA PRO A 254 3.05 -14.17 -25.87
C PRO A 254 4.58 -14.31 -25.96
N ALA A 255 5.27 -14.28 -24.81
CA ALA A 255 6.70 -14.56 -24.68
C ALA A 255 7.05 -16.06 -24.89
N LEU A 256 8.19 -16.29 -25.54
CA LEU A 256 8.84 -17.58 -25.82
C LEU A 256 9.50 -18.20 -24.55
N PRO A 257 9.80 -19.52 -24.55
CA PRO A 257 10.30 -20.25 -23.38
C PRO A 257 11.79 -19.99 -23.09
N LEU A 258 12.12 -19.89 -21.80
CA LEU A 258 13.47 -19.75 -21.26
C LEU A 258 14.30 -21.04 -21.42
N PRO A 259 15.64 -20.94 -21.63
CA PRO A 259 16.52 -22.10 -21.81
C PRO A 259 16.83 -22.86 -20.51
N GLU A 260 16.95 -24.17 -20.64
CA GLU A 260 17.37 -25.12 -19.61
C GLU A 260 18.81 -24.86 -19.14
N PHE A 261 18.99 -24.77 -17.82
CA PHE A 261 20.30 -24.81 -17.17
C PHE A 261 20.72 -26.27 -16.94
N SER A 262 21.75 -26.72 -17.66
CA SER A 262 22.42 -28.00 -17.39
C SER A 262 23.46 -27.84 -16.27
N PRO A 263 23.44 -28.66 -15.21
CA PRO A 263 24.51 -28.70 -14.22
C PRO A 263 25.72 -29.52 -14.75
N PRO A 264 26.93 -29.27 -14.22
CA PRO A 264 28.15 -29.86 -14.75
C PRO A 264 28.26 -31.36 -14.43
N GLU A 265 28.74 -32.10 -15.43
CA GLU A 265 29.11 -33.51 -15.35
C GLU A 265 30.16 -33.72 -14.26
N SER A 266 29.86 -34.60 -13.32
CA SER A 266 30.86 -35.26 -12.49
C SER A 266 30.64 -36.76 -12.67
N ASP A 267 31.61 -37.37 -13.36
CA ASP A 267 31.80 -38.81 -13.40
C ASP A 267 31.85 -39.33 -11.98
N LEU A 268 31.01 -40.32 -11.69
CA LEU A 268 31.29 -41.54 -10.93
C LEU A 268 29.99 -42.34 -10.84
N SER A 269 29.92 -43.46 -11.55
CA SER A 269 28.95 -44.52 -11.28
C SER A 269 29.17 -45.04 -9.86
N PRO A 270 28.10 -45.37 -9.09
CA PRO A 270 27.67 -46.77 -9.09
C PRO A 270 26.17 -47.04 -8.80
N VAL A 271 25.74 -48.18 -9.35
CA VAL A 271 24.85 -49.20 -8.76
C VAL A 271 23.39 -48.81 -8.44
N VAL A 272 22.52 -49.51 -9.16
CA VAL A 272 21.06 -49.59 -9.11
C VAL A 272 20.51 -49.78 -7.69
N ALA A 273 19.66 -48.84 -7.26
CA ALA A 273 18.65 -49.06 -6.23
C ALA A 273 17.43 -48.17 -6.53
N GLU A 274 16.25 -48.78 -6.73
CA GLU A 274 14.97 -48.07 -6.84
C GLU A 274 14.70 -47.27 -5.55
N GLN A 275 14.97 -45.97 -5.59
CA GLN A 275 14.68 -45.06 -4.50
C GLN A 275 13.38 -44.32 -4.75
N SER A 276 12.42 -44.48 -3.83
CA SER A 276 11.19 -43.72 -3.75
C SER A 276 11.49 -42.21 -3.79
N VAL A 277 11.01 -41.52 -4.82
CA VAL A 277 11.10 -40.05 -4.91
C VAL A 277 10.49 -39.43 -3.64
N PRO A 278 11.20 -38.52 -2.93
CA PRO A 278 10.70 -37.92 -1.70
C PRO A 278 9.36 -37.22 -1.93
N LYS A 279 8.36 -37.51 -1.08
CA LYS A 279 7.02 -36.87 -1.14
C LYS A 279 7.11 -35.34 -1.27
N ALA A 280 8.10 -34.71 -0.64
CA ALA A 280 8.36 -33.28 -0.73
C ALA A 280 8.62 -32.77 -2.16
N ARG A 281 9.32 -33.54 -3.01
CA ARG A 281 9.54 -33.17 -4.42
C ARG A 281 8.24 -33.20 -5.21
N ARG A 282 7.39 -34.22 -4.97
CA ARG A 282 6.08 -34.34 -5.64
C ARG A 282 5.15 -33.17 -5.28
N PHE A 283 5.18 -32.71 -4.03
CA PHE A 283 4.42 -31.53 -3.60
C PHE A 283 4.93 -30.24 -4.23
N ALA A 284 6.26 -30.04 -4.31
CA ALA A 284 6.85 -28.89 -4.97
C ALA A 284 6.47 -28.85 -6.47
N ASP A 285 6.59 -29.99 -7.16
CA ASP A 285 6.22 -30.13 -8.58
C ASP A 285 4.72 -29.86 -8.80
N LEU A 286 3.85 -30.33 -7.89
CA LEU A 286 2.41 -30.07 -7.95
C LEU A 286 2.11 -28.59 -7.76
N LEU A 287 2.74 -27.94 -6.78
CA LEU A 287 2.55 -26.52 -6.50
C LEU A 287 2.99 -25.66 -7.69
N GLU A 288 4.13 -25.97 -8.30
CA GLU A 288 4.61 -25.29 -9.49
C GLU A 288 3.64 -25.45 -10.68
N LYS A 289 3.13 -26.67 -10.91
CA LYS A 289 2.13 -26.93 -11.96
C LYS A 289 0.83 -26.15 -11.72
N LEU A 290 0.33 -26.10 -10.49
CA LEU A 290 -0.86 -25.33 -10.11
C LEU A 290 -0.65 -23.82 -10.30
N GLN A 291 0.53 -23.29 -9.96
CA GLN A 291 0.88 -21.89 -10.19
C GLN A 291 0.94 -21.56 -11.68
N ARG A 292 1.61 -22.38 -12.49
CA ARG A 292 1.66 -22.22 -13.96
C ARG A 292 0.26 -22.29 -14.57
N MET A 293 -0.58 -23.21 -14.10
CA MET A 293 -1.97 -23.35 -14.54
C MET A 293 -2.81 -22.13 -14.17
N THR A 294 -2.69 -21.63 -12.94
CA THR A 294 -3.37 -20.40 -12.48
C THR A 294 -2.97 -19.20 -13.33
N ALA A 295 -1.68 -19.06 -13.65
CA ALA A 295 -1.19 -18.00 -14.54
C ALA A 295 -1.78 -18.11 -15.95
N ARG A 296 -1.99 -19.33 -16.47
CA ARG A 296 -2.62 -19.58 -17.77
C ARG A 296 -4.13 -19.30 -17.77
N LEU A 297 -4.85 -19.69 -16.71
CA LEU A 297 -6.30 -19.47 -16.58
C LEU A 297 -6.66 -17.98 -16.41
N ARG A 298 -5.75 -17.17 -15.87
CA ARG A 298 -5.92 -15.70 -15.81
C ARG A 298 -5.87 -15.02 -17.18
N ARG A 299 -5.45 -15.73 -18.23
CA ARG A 299 -5.51 -15.27 -19.62
C ARG A 299 -6.80 -15.80 -20.24
N PRO A 300 -7.65 -14.97 -20.89
CA PRO A 300 -8.80 -15.46 -21.65
C PRO A 300 -8.29 -16.27 -22.85
N SER A 301 -8.13 -17.58 -22.64
CA SER A 301 -7.66 -18.52 -23.65
C SER A 301 -8.85 -19.01 -24.46
N ARG A 302 -8.86 -18.73 -25.78
CA ARG A 302 -9.91 -19.20 -26.71
C ARG A 302 -9.93 -20.73 -26.93
N LYS A 303 -9.05 -21.48 -26.28
CA LYS A 303 -8.87 -22.93 -26.51
C LYS A 303 -9.26 -23.83 -25.33
N LEU A 304 -9.62 -23.29 -24.17
CA LEU A 304 -10.21 -24.14 -23.12
C LEU A 304 -11.69 -24.35 -23.44
N THR A 305 -12.08 -25.61 -23.58
CA THR A 305 -13.51 -25.97 -23.62
C THR A 305 -14.06 -26.00 -22.20
N ASP A 306 -15.34 -25.68 -22.03
CA ASP A 306 -16.02 -25.74 -20.71
C ASP A 306 -15.85 -27.13 -20.08
N ALA A 307 -15.92 -28.20 -20.88
CA ALA A 307 -15.67 -29.57 -20.42
C ALA A 307 -14.25 -29.80 -19.84
N THR A 308 -13.24 -29.05 -20.27
CA THR A 308 -11.89 -29.10 -19.67
C THR A 308 -11.86 -28.38 -18.33
N VAL A 309 -12.57 -27.25 -18.22
CA VAL A 309 -12.70 -26.50 -16.97
C VAL A 309 -13.44 -27.34 -15.93
N ASP A 310 -14.54 -27.98 -16.30
CA ASP A 310 -15.34 -28.83 -15.40
C ASP A 310 -14.53 -30.02 -14.87
N LYS A 311 -13.74 -30.68 -15.74
CA LYS A 311 -12.85 -31.77 -15.33
C LYS A 311 -11.78 -31.31 -14.35
N LEU A 312 -11.23 -30.11 -14.56
CA LEU A 312 -10.23 -29.55 -13.67
C LEU A 312 -10.85 -29.18 -12.31
N THR A 313 -12.02 -28.55 -12.32
CA THR A 313 -12.78 -28.22 -11.11
C THR A 313 -13.08 -29.48 -10.30
N ALA A 314 -13.62 -30.53 -10.94
CA ALA A 314 -13.90 -31.80 -10.27
C ALA A 314 -12.65 -32.47 -9.69
N ALA A 315 -11.51 -32.38 -10.38
CA ALA A 315 -10.25 -32.93 -9.87
C ALA A 315 -9.72 -32.14 -8.65
N VAL A 316 -9.85 -30.81 -8.65
CA VAL A 316 -9.48 -29.97 -7.50
C VAL A 316 -10.41 -30.24 -6.32
N ASP A 317 -11.73 -30.35 -6.56
CA ASP A 317 -12.70 -30.65 -5.51
C ASP A 317 -12.47 -32.03 -4.89
N ALA A 318 -12.11 -33.04 -5.69
CA ALA A 318 -11.75 -34.37 -5.19
C ALA A 318 -10.52 -34.33 -4.26
N VAL A 319 -9.49 -33.56 -4.62
CA VAL A 319 -8.31 -33.36 -3.76
C VAL A 319 -8.66 -32.60 -2.49
N LEU A 320 -9.53 -31.58 -2.57
CA LEU A 320 -10.00 -30.84 -1.40
C LEU A 320 -10.79 -31.74 -0.44
N LEU A 321 -11.65 -32.62 -0.97
CA LEU A 321 -12.39 -33.61 -0.17
C LEU A 321 -11.47 -34.64 0.51
N GLU A 322 -10.38 -35.05 -0.15
CA GLU A 322 -9.39 -35.97 0.44
C GLU A 322 -8.47 -35.27 1.46
N THR A 323 -8.40 -33.94 1.45
CA THR A 323 -7.51 -33.14 2.31
C THR A 323 -8.24 -32.41 3.44
N GLU A 324 -9.54 -32.67 3.65
CA GLU A 324 -10.29 -32.21 4.82
C GLU A 324 -9.80 -32.89 6.11
N ASP A 325 -8.61 -32.53 6.59
CA ASP A 325 -8.31 -32.57 8.01
C ASP A 325 -9.19 -31.52 8.69
N HIS A 326 -10.29 -31.96 9.33
CA HIS A 326 -11.32 -31.13 9.96
C HIS A 326 -10.86 -30.26 11.15
N SER A 327 -9.58 -29.87 11.26
CA SER A 327 -9.05 -29.15 12.42
C SER A 327 -8.16 -27.95 12.10
N VAL A 328 -8.39 -27.23 10.99
CA VAL A 328 -7.67 -25.97 10.73
C VAL A 328 -8.15 -24.82 11.64
N ILE A 329 -9.34 -24.96 12.24
CA ILE A 329 -9.85 -23.99 13.23
C ILE A 329 -9.72 -24.62 14.63
N PRO A 330 -8.97 -24.00 15.57
CA PRO A 330 -8.96 -24.45 16.95
C PRO A 330 -10.39 -24.57 17.48
N THR A 331 -10.72 -25.68 18.13
CA THR A 331 -12.02 -25.88 18.78
C THR A 331 -12.36 -24.66 19.63
N SER A 332 -13.53 -24.07 19.39
CA SER A 332 -14.03 -22.89 20.10
C SER A 332 -13.87 -23.08 21.61
N SER A 333 -12.95 -22.32 22.22
CA SER A 333 -12.85 -22.28 23.67
C SER A 333 -13.86 -21.26 24.20
N TYR A 334 -14.74 -21.74 25.08
CA TYR A 334 -15.71 -20.88 25.75
C TYR A 334 -14.96 -19.85 26.62
N ILE A 335 -15.14 -18.57 26.29
CA ILE A 335 -14.64 -17.46 27.10
C ILE A 335 -15.78 -17.04 28.04
N PRO A 336 -15.63 -17.19 29.36
CA PRO A 336 -16.69 -16.84 30.30
C PRO A 336 -17.02 -15.33 30.25
N PRO A 337 -18.29 -14.96 30.47
CA PRO A 337 -18.72 -13.57 30.44
C PRO A 337 -17.98 -12.74 31.49
N ASN A 338 -17.55 -11.56 31.06
CA ASN A 338 -16.79 -10.60 31.86
C ASN A 338 -17.63 -10.09 33.04
N ASN A 339 -17.54 -10.76 34.19
CA ASN A 339 -18.24 -10.35 35.41
C ASN A 339 -17.65 -9.03 35.90
N LYS A 340 -18.49 -7.98 35.88
CA LYS A 340 -18.13 -6.58 36.17
C LYS A 340 -17.57 -6.32 37.58
N SER A 341 -17.53 -7.33 38.46
CA SER A 341 -17.13 -7.18 39.86
C SER A 341 -15.63 -7.06 40.08
N ASP A 342 -14.77 -7.44 39.13
CA ASP A 342 -13.32 -7.60 39.40
C ASP A 342 -12.35 -6.72 38.59
N TRP A 343 -12.87 -5.68 37.92
CA TRP A 343 -12.03 -4.74 37.16
C TRP A 343 -10.98 -4.01 38.03
N GLN A 344 -11.23 -3.88 39.33
CA GLN A 344 -10.30 -3.28 40.28
C GLN A 344 -9.07 -4.17 40.52
N GLN A 345 -9.23 -5.51 40.57
CA GLN A 345 -8.11 -6.44 40.69
C GLN A 345 -7.25 -6.48 39.42
N THR A 346 -7.87 -6.52 38.23
CA THR A 346 -7.15 -6.53 36.95
C THR A 346 -6.34 -5.24 36.73
N LYS A 347 -6.83 -4.11 37.25
CA LYS A 347 -6.13 -2.82 37.16
C LYS A 347 -4.85 -2.78 38.03
N GLY A 348 -4.84 -3.50 39.15
CA GLY A 348 -3.68 -3.59 40.05
C GLY A 348 -2.53 -4.43 39.49
N SER A 349 -2.83 -5.48 38.71
CA SER A 349 -1.81 -6.34 38.11
C SER A 349 -1.20 -5.76 36.82
N MET A 350 -1.91 -4.86 36.12
CA MET A 350 -1.47 -4.38 34.80
C MET A 350 -0.68 -3.06 34.81
N VAL A 351 -0.63 -2.30 35.91
CA VAL A 351 0.08 -1.01 35.93
C VAL A 351 0.79 -0.75 37.27
N PRO A 352 2.11 -0.99 37.37
CA PRO A 352 2.90 -0.55 38.52
C PRO A 352 2.96 0.99 38.58
N GLY A 353 2.83 1.56 39.79
CA GLY A 353 2.64 2.98 40.04
C GLY A 353 3.69 3.91 39.43
N LEU A 354 3.26 4.77 38.51
CA LEU A 354 4.06 5.82 37.89
C LEU A 354 4.17 7.06 38.81
N LYS A 355 5.35 7.27 39.39
CA LYS A 355 5.74 8.54 40.04
C LYS A 355 5.87 9.64 38.98
N ARG A 356 5.27 10.80 39.25
CA ARG A 356 5.31 12.00 38.38
C ARG A 356 6.70 12.66 38.46
N HIS A 357 7.49 12.58 37.39
CA HIS A 357 8.71 13.39 37.23
C HIS A 357 8.44 14.69 36.44
N LYS A 358 9.14 15.76 36.83
CA LYS A 358 9.14 17.09 36.17
C LYS A 358 9.79 17.04 34.78
N LYS A 359 9.24 17.82 33.84
CA LYS A 359 9.60 17.89 32.41
C LYS A 359 10.87 18.73 32.16
N PRO A 360 11.80 18.25 31.30
CA PRO A 360 12.73 19.10 30.55
C PRO A 360 12.20 19.36 29.12
N THR A 361 12.52 20.54 28.59
CA THR A 361 12.33 20.95 27.19
C THR A 361 13.42 20.34 26.30
N ASN A 362 13.06 19.76 25.15
CA ASN A 362 14.02 19.18 24.21
C ASN A 362 13.53 19.35 22.76
N ASP A 363 14.46 19.67 21.85
CA ASP A 363 14.22 20.07 20.44
C ASP A 363 14.50 18.95 19.41
N ASP A 364 14.57 17.68 19.82
CA ASP A 364 14.90 16.57 18.91
C ASP A 364 13.65 16.02 18.17
N PRO A 365 13.60 16.01 16.81
CA PRO A 365 12.48 15.49 16.02
C PRO A 365 12.17 14.00 16.24
N TYR A 366 13.07 13.22 16.86
CA TYR A 366 12.82 11.81 17.20
C TYR A 366 12.39 11.59 18.66
N SER A 367 12.26 12.65 19.48
CA SER A 367 11.86 12.55 20.89
C SER A 367 10.33 12.53 21.15
N ALA A 368 9.53 12.47 20.09
CA ALA A 368 8.07 12.66 20.14
C ALA A 368 7.29 11.61 20.99
N GLY A 369 7.91 10.47 21.33
CA GLY A 369 7.27 9.41 22.12
C GLY A 369 6.79 9.85 23.51
N VAL A 370 7.48 10.81 24.15
CA VAL A 370 7.13 11.27 25.51
C VAL A 370 5.99 12.31 25.49
N ALA A 371 5.70 12.92 24.34
CA ALA A 371 4.71 13.99 24.20
C ALA A 371 3.30 13.52 23.78
N SER A 372 3.12 12.27 23.33
CA SER A 372 1.85 11.83 22.71
C SER A 372 0.66 11.71 23.69
N GLY A 373 0.88 11.86 24.99
CA GLY A 373 -0.13 11.63 26.04
C GLY A 373 -0.66 12.84 26.81
N GLN A 374 -0.11 14.06 26.67
CA GLN A 374 -0.49 15.17 27.58
C GLN A 374 -0.88 16.46 26.84
N LYS A 375 -2.20 16.71 26.84
CA LYS A 375 -2.84 17.94 26.37
C LYS A 375 -2.21 19.16 27.03
N ALA A 376 -1.71 20.09 26.21
CA ALA A 376 -1.52 21.47 26.61
C ALA A 376 -2.88 22.07 26.98
N ALA A 377 -3.05 22.48 28.24
CA ALA A 377 -4.08 23.43 28.62
C ALA A 377 -3.73 24.78 27.97
N LYS A 378 -4.13 24.98 26.72
CA LYS A 378 -4.10 26.29 26.06
C LYS A 378 -5.53 26.83 25.95
N LYS A 379 -5.66 28.08 26.36
CA LYS A 379 -6.86 28.92 26.34
C LYS A 379 -7.66 28.76 25.02
N PRO A 380 -9.00 28.87 25.05
CA PRO A 380 -9.84 28.60 23.90
C PRO A 380 -9.57 29.61 22.78
N ARG A 381 -8.74 29.23 21.82
CA ARG A 381 -8.80 29.83 20.48
C ARG A 381 -10.08 29.31 19.84
N LYS A 382 -10.98 30.22 19.45
CA LYS A 382 -12.13 29.92 18.58
C LYS A 382 -11.61 29.20 17.33
N ARG A 383 -11.66 27.87 17.33
CA ARG A 383 -11.48 27.07 16.12
C ARG A 383 -12.69 27.32 15.24
N SER A 384 -12.47 27.64 13.97
CA SER A 384 -13.53 27.67 12.99
C SER A 384 -14.24 26.32 13.02
N VAL A 385 -15.54 26.38 13.26
CA VAL A 385 -16.42 25.24 13.10
C VAL A 385 -16.34 24.85 11.63
N PHE A 386 -15.80 23.66 11.35
CA PHE A 386 -15.99 23.01 10.07
C PHE A 386 -17.50 22.95 9.82
N SER A 387 -17.97 23.67 8.81
CA SER A 387 -19.39 23.89 8.58
C SER A 387 -20.09 22.59 8.16
N CYS A 388 -21.40 22.50 8.41
CA CYS A 388 -22.27 21.40 8.00
C CYS A 388 -22.12 21.01 6.51
N ARG A 389 -21.65 21.93 5.66
CA ARG A 389 -21.45 21.74 4.21
C ARG A 389 -20.49 20.61 3.84
N ASP A 390 -19.42 20.35 4.59
CA ASP A 390 -18.45 19.32 4.18
C ASP A 390 -18.98 17.91 4.41
N ARG A 391 -19.85 17.74 5.40
CA ARG A 391 -20.58 16.49 5.65
C ARG A 391 -21.69 16.27 4.64
N GLU A 392 -22.41 17.34 4.27
CA GLU A 392 -23.41 17.32 3.20
C GLU A 392 -22.79 17.03 1.83
N GLN A 393 -21.62 17.60 1.52
CA GLN A 393 -20.91 17.28 0.27
C GLN A 393 -20.47 15.81 0.22
N LEU A 394 -19.90 15.27 1.30
CA LEU A 394 -19.54 13.85 1.39
C LEU A 394 -20.75 12.92 1.22
N MET A 395 -21.88 13.25 1.85
CA MET A 395 -23.15 12.51 1.69
C MET A 395 -23.71 12.61 0.26
N TYR A 396 -23.68 13.81 -0.34
CA TYR A 396 -24.18 14.07 -1.68
C TYR A 396 -23.40 13.31 -2.76
N PHE A 397 -22.08 13.23 -2.64
CA PHE A 397 -21.26 12.46 -3.59
C PHE A 397 -21.39 10.94 -3.40
N ALA A 398 -21.56 10.45 -2.17
CA ALA A 398 -21.85 9.04 -1.92
C ALA A 398 -23.21 8.60 -2.50
N GLN A 399 -24.22 9.48 -2.41
CA GLN A 399 -25.52 9.26 -3.05
C GLN A 399 -25.44 9.27 -4.59
N ARG A 400 -24.58 10.12 -5.16
CA ARG A 400 -24.34 10.17 -6.61
C ARG A 400 -23.63 8.92 -7.13
N ASP A 401 -22.59 8.44 -6.43
CA ASP A 401 -21.89 7.19 -6.79
C ASP A 401 -22.84 5.97 -6.78
N ASN A 402 -23.81 5.92 -5.86
CA ASN A 402 -24.85 4.88 -5.85
C ASN A 402 -25.87 5.04 -7.00
N ARG A 403 -26.16 6.28 -7.41
CA ARG A 403 -27.08 6.58 -8.51
C ARG A 403 -26.47 6.23 -9.86
N ASP A 404 -25.19 6.54 -10.06
CA ASP A 404 -24.44 6.24 -11.28
C ASP A 404 -24.22 4.71 -11.46
N ARG A 405 -24.14 3.95 -10.36
CA ARG A 405 -24.21 2.47 -10.39
C ARG A 405 -25.58 1.92 -10.74
N ALA A 406 -26.66 2.59 -10.31
CA ALA A 406 -28.02 2.15 -10.60
C ALA A 406 -28.43 2.44 -12.06
N THR A 407 -27.94 3.53 -12.66
CA THR A 407 -28.21 3.89 -14.07
C THR A 407 -27.39 3.08 -15.07
N ALA A 408 -26.25 2.51 -14.67
CA ALA A 408 -25.47 1.60 -15.52
C ALA A 408 -26.14 0.23 -15.75
N ALA A 409 -27.24 -0.08 -15.05
CA ALA A 409 -27.90 -1.39 -15.08
C ALA A 409 -29.13 -1.48 -16.02
N THR A 410 -29.39 -0.49 -16.88
CA THR A 410 -30.52 -0.55 -17.82
C THR A 410 -30.11 -0.15 -19.24
N PRO A 411 -30.01 -1.07 -20.20
CA PRO A 411 -29.80 -0.72 -21.59
C PRO A 411 -31.11 -0.26 -22.22
N ALA A 412 -31.16 0.98 -22.70
CA ALA A 412 -32.27 1.50 -23.52
C ALA A 412 -31.98 1.26 -25.01
N PRO A 413 -33.01 1.00 -25.85
CA PRO A 413 -32.83 0.52 -27.21
C PRO A 413 -32.46 1.64 -28.20
N HIS A 414 -31.63 1.28 -29.18
CA HIS A 414 -31.16 2.12 -30.27
C HIS A 414 -32.31 2.57 -31.20
N ALA A 415 -32.43 3.87 -31.43
CA ALA A 415 -33.17 4.44 -32.55
C ALA A 415 -32.19 5.14 -33.51
N THR A 416 -32.13 4.66 -34.74
CA THR A 416 -31.39 5.23 -35.87
C THR A 416 -32.06 6.50 -36.39
N ARG A 417 -31.29 7.57 -36.66
CA ARG A 417 -31.77 8.68 -37.48
C ARG A 417 -30.69 9.22 -38.41
N SER A 418 -31.09 9.37 -39.66
CA SER A 418 -30.30 9.70 -40.85
C SER A 418 -29.92 11.17 -40.95
N GLU A 419 -28.91 11.38 -41.80
CA GLU A 419 -28.36 12.62 -42.33
C GLU A 419 -29.40 13.57 -42.95
N ARG A 420 -29.12 14.88 -42.85
CA ARG A 420 -29.34 15.86 -43.93
C ARG A 420 -28.48 17.10 -43.72
N ALA A 421 -28.04 17.65 -44.85
CA ALA A 421 -26.95 18.61 -44.98
C ALA A 421 -27.43 20.03 -45.40
N VAL A 422 -26.48 20.97 -45.28
CA VAL A 422 -26.31 22.27 -45.98
C VAL A 422 -27.24 23.44 -45.63
N VAL A 423 -26.67 24.59 -45.22
CA VAL A 423 -26.59 25.87 -45.98
C VAL A 423 -25.83 26.94 -45.16
N ASN A 424 -24.88 27.60 -45.83
CA ASN A 424 -24.08 28.75 -45.40
C ASN A 424 -24.88 30.06 -45.34
N ALA A 425 -24.57 30.95 -44.39
CA ALA A 425 -24.39 32.40 -44.63
C ALA A 425 -23.82 33.13 -43.37
N PRO A 426 -23.00 34.19 -43.54
CA PRO A 426 -22.30 34.87 -42.45
C PRO A 426 -23.00 36.16 -42.01
N VAL A 427 -22.88 36.52 -40.72
CA VAL A 427 -23.21 37.87 -40.22
C VAL A 427 -22.09 38.36 -39.30
N HIS A 428 -21.78 39.63 -39.50
CA HIS A 428 -20.59 40.35 -39.05
C HIS A 428 -20.99 41.37 -37.96
N VAL A 429 -20.03 41.73 -37.09
CA VAL A 429 -19.92 43.00 -36.31
C VAL A 429 -20.66 43.04 -34.93
N PRO A 430 -20.22 43.81 -33.91
CA PRO A 430 -18.88 44.16 -33.41
C PRO A 430 -18.66 43.91 -31.89
N ARG A 431 -17.39 44.01 -31.48
CA ARG A 431 -16.94 44.32 -30.11
C ARG A 431 -17.26 45.78 -29.73
N THR A 432 -17.77 46.01 -28.52
CA THR A 432 -17.52 47.26 -27.76
C THR A 432 -17.26 46.99 -26.28
N ARG A 433 -16.31 47.78 -25.77
CA ARG A 433 -15.81 47.84 -24.39
C ARG A 433 -16.84 48.51 -23.46
N ARG A 434 -16.89 48.09 -22.20
CA ARG A 434 -16.65 48.93 -20.99
C ARG A 434 -17.12 48.19 -19.72
N ALA A 435 -16.18 47.91 -18.82
CA ALA A 435 -16.48 47.71 -17.41
C ALA A 435 -15.83 48.85 -16.64
N ALA A 436 -16.66 49.74 -16.10
CA ALA A 436 -16.27 50.77 -15.16
C ALA A 436 -16.80 50.42 -13.75
N ARG A 437 -15.95 50.73 -12.78
CA ARG A 437 -16.04 50.55 -11.33
C ARG A 437 -17.35 51.00 -10.67
N ARG A 438 -17.66 50.36 -9.52
CA ARG A 438 -17.97 50.91 -8.16
C ARG A 438 -19.02 49.99 -7.49
N ARG A 439 -18.70 49.22 -6.45
CA ARG A 439 -18.67 49.54 -4.99
C ARG A 439 -19.73 50.56 -4.55
N LEU A 440 -20.69 50.09 -3.73
CA LEU A 440 -21.37 50.67 -2.55
C LEU A 440 -22.12 49.47 -1.91
N SER A 441 -21.83 49.00 -0.68
CA SER A 441 -22.46 49.40 0.60
C SER A 441 -24.00 49.42 0.52
N SER A 442 -24.83 48.94 1.45
CA SER A 442 -24.71 48.40 2.82
C SER A 442 -26.16 48.24 3.33
N LEU A 443 -26.44 47.17 4.10
CA LEU A 443 -27.54 47.00 5.09
C LEU A 443 -29.00 46.87 4.56
N PRO A 444 -29.99 46.40 5.37
CA PRO A 444 -29.92 45.89 6.75
C PRO A 444 -30.63 44.53 7.02
N ASN A 445 -30.44 44.09 8.27
CA ASN A 445 -31.11 43.02 9.00
C ASN A 445 -32.65 43.01 8.91
N GLY A 446 -33.22 41.81 8.88
CA GLY A 446 -34.63 41.55 9.22
C GLY A 446 -34.76 40.24 10.00
N CYS A 447 -35.03 40.35 11.30
CA CYS A 447 -35.46 39.26 12.18
C CYS A 447 -36.89 38.83 11.84
N LEU A 448 -37.15 37.53 11.67
CA LEU A 448 -38.47 36.94 11.93
C LEU A 448 -38.32 35.53 12.51
N SER A 449 -39.15 35.29 13.53
CA SER A 449 -39.28 34.17 14.44
C SER A 449 -40.01 32.95 13.84
N PRO A 450 -40.06 31.79 14.56
CA PRO A 450 -40.34 30.47 13.99
C PRO A 450 -41.76 29.96 14.30
N THR A 451 -42.35 29.14 13.43
CA THR A 451 -43.49 28.24 13.74
C THR A 451 -43.44 27.01 12.78
N PRO A 452 -44.24 25.93 12.97
CA PRO A 452 -43.75 24.70 13.58
C PRO A 452 -43.97 23.43 12.71
N TYR A 453 -43.40 22.32 13.18
CA TYR A 453 -43.67 20.95 12.72
C TYR A 453 -45.14 20.55 12.78
N PRO A 454 -45.54 19.53 12.00
CA PRO A 454 -46.39 18.48 12.54
C PRO A 454 -45.74 17.09 12.42
N SER A 455 -45.79 16.36 13.53
CA SER A 455 -45.72 14.89 13.60
C SER A 455 -47.06 14.28 13.16
N PRO A 456 -47.09 12.97 12.85
CA PRO A 456 -47.71 12.01 13.79
C PRO A 456 -46.87 10.68 13.89
N LEU A 457 -46.68 9.98 15.01
CA LEU A 457 -47.60 9.20 15.90
C LEU A 457 -48.48 8.23 15.07
N ILE A 458 -48.61 6.91 15.22
CA ILE A 458 -48.50 5.85 16.26
C ILE A 458 -48.50 4.50 15.46
N SER A 459 -47.56 3.56 15.62
CA SER A 459 -47.59 2.34 16.49
C SER A 459 -48.52 1.17 16.01
N PRO A 460 -48.40 -0.09 16.52
CA PRO A 460 -47.98 -1.27 15.74
C PRO A 460 -48.97 -2.44 15.77
N LEU A 461 -48.75 -3.49 14.95
CA LEU A 461 -49.36 -4.81 15.19
C LEU A 461 -48.54 -5.97 14.60
N LEU A 462 -48.26 -6.95 15.46
CA LEU A 462 -47.87 -8.32 15.16
C LEU A 462 -48.98 -9.04 14.39
N LEU A 463 -48.66 -10.01 13.53
CA LEU A 463 -48.98 -11.43 13.75
C LEU A 463 -48.47 -12.36 12.63
N LEU A 464 -48.10 -13.55 13.10
CA LEU A 464 -47.69 -14.74 12.38
C LEU A 464 -48.73 -15.21 11.34
N CYS A 465 -48.27 -15.80 10.23
CA CYS A 465 -48.78 -17.10 9.79
C CYS A 465 -47.87 -17.77 8.76
N THR A 466 -47.60 -19.03 9.06
CA THR A 466 -47.03 -20.10 8.26
C THR A 466 -47.91 -20.44 7.04
N SER A 467 -47.34 -20.83 5.91
CA SER A 467 -47.71 -22.10 5.27
C SER A 467 -46.71 -22.53 4.21
N SER A 468 -46.28 -23.77 4.35
CA SER A 468 -45.70 -24.61 3.30
C SER A 468 -46.79 -25.04 2.32
N ARG A 469 -46.47 -25.26 1.04
CA ARG A 469 -46.78 -26.50 0.31
C ARG A 469 -46.20 -26.53 -1.10
N CYS A 470 -45.65 -27.70 -1.39
CA CYS A 470 -45.15 -28.20 -2.66
C CYS A 470 -46.30 -28.65 -3.59
N ILE A 471 -46.06 -28.50 -4.91
CA ILE A 471 -46.21 -29.51 -6.01
C ILE A 471 -47.65 -30.00 -6.30
N PRO A 472 -48.07 -30.05 -7.59
CA PRO A 472 -47.62 -31.04 -8.60
C PRO A 472 -46.60 -30.55 -9.62
#